data_AF-A0A8T6TIY3-F1
#
_entry.id   AF-A0A8T6TIY3-F1
#
_cell.length_a   1.000
_cell.length_b   1.000
_cell.length_c   1.000
_cell.angle_alpha   90.00
_cell.angle_beta   90.00
_cell.angle_gamma   90.00
#
_symmetry.space_group_name_H-M   'P 1'
#
loop_
_entity.id
_entity.type
_entity.pdbx_description
1 polymer ?
#
loop_
_entity_poly.entity_id
_entity_poly.type
_entity_poly.pdbx_seq_one_letter_code
_entity_poly.pdbx_strand_id
1 'polypeptide(L)' 'MARDVGGTYALFMTLDEGVTEEVGALGRIRFPRGNYVYAGSAASGLGPRLLRH' A
#
# COMPACT_ATOMS: atom_id res chain seq x y z
N MET A 1 19.61 7.95 20.06
CA MET A 1 18.83 7.78 18.82
C MET A 1 17.44 7.30 19.21
N ALA A 2 16.38 8.05 18.91
CA ALA A 2 15.03 7.59 19.19
C ALA A 2 14.76 6.32 18.37
N ARG A 3 14.22 5.27 19.00
CA ARG A 3 13.76 4.09 18.27
C ARG A 3 12.64 4.52 17.34
N ASP A 4 12.74 4.18 16.07
CA ASP A 4 11.61 4.34 15.15
C ASP A 4 10.47 3.45 15.64
N VAL A 5 9.40 4.08 16.11
CA VAL A 5 8.28 3.39 16.75
C VAL A 5 7.43 2.76 15.67
N GLY A 6 6.90 1.57 15.94
CA GLY A 6 5.94 0.94 15.05
C GLY A 6 4.66 1.78 14.89
N GLY A 7 3.90 1.53 13.83
CA GLY A 7 2.67 2.28 13.55
C GLY A 7 1.83 1.65 12.44
N THR A 8 0.71 2.30 12.14
CA THR A 8 -0.18 1.98 11.02
C THR A 8 -0.13 3.11 10.01
N TYR A 9 -0.26 2.80 8.72
CA TYR A 9 -0.27 3.76 7.63
C TYR A 9 -1.38 3.43 6.63
N ALA A 10 -1.77 4.44 5.87
CA ALA A 10 -2.70 4.33 4.75
C ALA A 10 -2.09 5.04 3.53
N LEU A 11 -1.96 4.33 2.43
CA LEU A 11 -1.55 4.88 1.13
C LEU A 11 -2.80 5.19 0.32
N PHE A 12 -2.97 6.46 -0.06
CA PHE A 12 -4.08 6.91 -0.89
C PHE A 12 -3.62 6.98 -2.33
N MET A 13 -4.36 6.31 -3.22
CA MET A 13 -4.04 6.23 -4.64
C MET A 13 -5.30 6.53 -5.46
N THR A 14 -5.12 7.24 -6.57
CA THR A 14 -6.16 7.46 -7.55
C THR A 14 -5.76 6.78 -8.84
N LEU A 15 -6.65 5.94 -9.36
CA LEU A 15 -6.54 5.38 -10.71
C LEU A 15 -7.47 6.18 -11.62
N ASP A 16 -6.87 7.03 -12.46
CA ASP A 16 -7.61 7.84 -13.44
C ASP A 16 -8.33 6.95 -14.48
N GLU A 17 -7.75 5.79 -14.77
CA GLU A 17 -8.31 4.75 -15.62
C GLU A 17 -8.23 3.38 -14.95
N GLY A 18 -9.13 2.48 -15.34
CA GLY A 18 -9.14 1.12 -14.79
C GLY A 18 -8.08 0.25 -15.45
N VAL A 19 -7.36 -0.51 -14.63
CA VAL A 19 -6.26 -1.38 -15.06
C VAL A 19 -6.56 -2.85 -14.74
N THR A 20 -6.02 -3.77 -15.52
CA THR A 20 -6.11 -5.20 -15.24
C THR A 20 -4.70 -5.74 -15.06
N GLU A 21 -4.38 -6.19 -13.85
CA GLU A 21 -3.02 -6.60 -13.47
C GLU A 21 -2.97 -8.05 -13.00
N GLU A 22 -1.81 -8.68 -13.11
CA GLU A 22 -1.53 -9.99 -12.52
C GLU A 22 -1.04 -9.82 -11.08
N VAL A 23 -1.83 -10.30 -10.10
CA VAL A 23 -1.60 -10.08 -8.67
C VAL A 23 -1.14 -11.38 -8.02
N GLY A 24 0.10 -11.78 -8.31
CA GLY A 24 0.73 -12.96 -7.73
C GLY A 24 -0.20 -14.19 -7.70
N ALA A 25 -0.36 -14.82 -6.52
CA ALA A 25 -1.21 -15.99 -6.35
C ALA A 25 -2.72 -15.72 -6.55
N LEU A 26 -3.17 -14.47 -6.54
CA LEU A 26 -4.57 -14.12 -6.81
C LEU A 26 -4.89 -14.08 -8.31
N GLY A 27 -3.87 -14.15 -9.17
CA GLY A 27 -4.04 -14.14 -10.61
C GLY A 27 -4.49 -12.79 -11.14
N ARG A 28 -5.22 -12.80 -12.26
CA ARG A 28 -5.56 -11.60 -13.01
C ARG A 28 -6.78 -10.88 -12.41
N ILE A 29 -6.59 -9.65 -11.94
CA ILE A 29 -7.63 -8.85 -11.27
C ILE A 29 -7.87 -7.54 -12.04
N ARG A 30 -9.13 -7.17 -12.19
CA ARG A 30 -9.54 -5.85 -12.68
C ARG A 30 -9.65 -4.87 -11.51
N PHE A 31 -8.93 -3.76 -11.61
CA PHE A 31 -9.05 -2.59 -10.74
C PHE A 31 -9.78 -1.49 -11.54
N PRO A 32 -11.06 -1.20 -11.25
CA PRO A 32 -11.76 -0.07 -11.88
C PRO A 32 -11.06 1.27 -11.64
N ARG A 33 -11.34 2.28 -12.46
CA ARG A 33 -10.94 3.66 -12.12
C ARG A 33 -11.54 4.04 -10.76
N GLY A 34 -10.83 4.84 -9.97
CA GLY A 34 -11.34 5.30 -8.67
C GLY A 34 -10.26 5.52 -7.63
N ASN A 35 -10.70 5.75 -6.40
CA ASN A 35 -9.83 5.99 -5.26
C ASN A 35 -9.65 4.71 -4.44
N TYR A 36 -8.41 4.41 -4.11
CA TYR A 36 -7.99 3.22 -3.39
C TYR A 36 -7.22 3.61 -2.15
N VAL A 37 -7.39 2.81 -1.10
CA VAL A 37 -6.60 2.92 0.13
C VAL A 37 -5.95 1.58 0.40
N TYR A 38 -4.61 1.60 0.49
CA TYR A 38 -3.86 0.47 1.02
C TYR A 38 -3.50 0.74 2.47
N ALA A 39 -4.08 -0.03 3.40
CA ALA A 39 -3.81 0.07 4.82
C ALA A 39 -2.81 -1.02 5.26
N GLY A 40 -1.83 -0.65 6.08
CA GLY A 40 -0.86 -1.59 6.62
C GLY A 40 -0.26 -1.13 7.94
N SER A 41 0.44 -2.04 8.61
CA SER A 41 1.16 -1.74 9.86
C SER A 41 2.63 -2.16 9.79
N ALA A 42 3.45 -1.51 10.61
CA ALA A 42 4.87 -1.79 10.76
C ALA A 42 5.20 -1.86 12.25
N ALA A 43 5.48 -3.07 12.76
CA ALA A 43 5.84 -3.26 14.17
C ALA A 43 7.29 -2.85 14.48
N SER A 44 8.18 -2.92 13.48
CA SER A 44 9.63 -2.74 13.63
C SER A 44 10.16 -1.37 13.17
N GLY A 45 9.29 -0.37 13.08
CA GLY A 45 9.61 0.99 12.64
C GLY A 45 8.79 1.41 11.43
N LEU A 46 8.12 2.55 11.55
CA LEU A 46 7.23 3.06 10.52
C LEU A 46 8.02 3.67 9.35
N GLY A 47 9.12 4.37 9.61
CA GLY A 47 9.92 5.08 8.61
C GLY A 47 10.42 4.18 7.47
N PRO A 48 11.19 3.11 7.75
CA PRO A 48 11.64 2.17 6.73
C PRO A 48 10.51 1.45 6.00
N ARG A 49 9.32 1.31 6.61
CA ARG A 49 8.15 0.76 5.90
C ARG A 49 7.60 1.74 4.90
N LEU A 50 7.47 3.01 5.28
CA LEU A 50 6.99 4.07 4.41
C LEU A 50 7.92 4.27 3.21
N LEU A 51 9.26 4.20 3.40
CA LEU A 51 10.24 4.35 2.32
C LEU A 51 10.24 3.23 1.26
N ARG A 52 9.55 2.10 1.51
CA ARG A 52 9.43 1.00 0.53
C ARG A 52 8.23 1.15 -0.40
N HIS A 53 7.29 2.04 -0.07
CA HIS A 53 6.12 2.38 -0.87
C HIS A 53 6.38 3.69 -1.61
#